data_AF-A0A7V6M8S1-F1
#
_entry.id   AF-A0A7V6M8S1-F1
#
_cell.length_a   1.000
_cell.length_b   1.000
_cell.length_c   1.000
_cell.angle_alpha   90.00
_cell.angle_beta   90.00
_cell.angle_gamma   90.00
#
_symmetry.space_group_name_H-M   'P 1'
#
loop_
_entity.id
_entity.type
_entity.pdbx_description
1 polymer ?
#
loop_
_entity_poly.entity_id
_entity_poly.type
_entity_poly.pdbx_seq_one_letter_code
_entity_poly.pdbx_strand_id
1 'polypeptide(L)'
;GVLKHGKSPYKQLVSHGFVVDGKGAKMSKSVGNVVDPLQILETHGADILRLWVASIDYQADTKISDDILKQVSENYRKIRNTLKFLVGNLSNGSEEDRFDPSSDTVSEFELIDLYVLERLKEVSNTYLDHFDNYNFMGAFHTILNFITIELSSLYLDIAKDILYCETKESLRRRQVQSVIYKLLDTLIRLLTPFIPHTMDELYAHFDNSVISTALLDMPVRDSVDTELISDFKLLINLRDDVLKAIEEARNSEIVRSSQEASIELEIKDDKTKEVFDRLSDIEQNRFFIVSEVKQVNLDGLNKLSTAKVRVSYHTGEKCERCWNKFTSSEMVDNVCQRCNDAIEYYKEKLDEEE
;
A
#
# COMPACT_ATOMS: atom_id res chain seq x y z
N GLY A 1 38.39 26.00 16.72
CA GLY A 1 38.65 25.01 15.65
C GLY A 1 39.81 25.45 14.79
N VAL A 2 39.56 26.32 13.82
CA VAL A 2 40.53 26.73 12.78
C VAL A 2 41.78 27.42 13.37
N LEU A 3 41.61 28.45 14.21
CA LEU A 3 42.74 29.19 14.79
C LEU A 3 43.68 28.35 15.66
N LYS A 4 43.18 27.28 16.30
CA LYS A 4 43.95 26.42 17.20
C LYS A 4 44.43 25.12 16.56
N HIS A 5 43.69 24.60 15.59
CA HIS A 5 43.90 23.25 15.04
C HIS A 5 44.07 23.22 13.52
N GLY A 6 44.05 24.38 12.84
CA GLY A 6 44.24 24.48 11.38
C GLY A 6 43.14 23.85 10.52
N LYS A 7 42.01 23.43 11.12
CA LYS A 7 40.92 22.72 10.42
C LYS A 7 39.54 23.13 10.93
N SER A 8 38.54 22.96 10.06
CA SER A 8 37.12 23.10 10.42
C SER A 8 36.75 22.17 11.59
N PRO A 9 35.88 22.60 12.53
CA PRO A 9 35.41 21.73 13.61
C PRO A 9 34.38 20.68 13.14
N TYR A 10 33.88 20.77 11.90
CA TYR A 10 32.91 19.84 11.32
C TYR A 10 33.33 19.42 9.91
N LYS A 11 32.94 18.20 9.51
CA LYS A 11 33.18 17.67 8.15
C LYS A 11 32.12 18.15 7.14
N GLN A 12 30.88 18.31 7.60
CA GLN A 12 29.75 18.79 6.81
C GLN A 12 29.00 19.84 7.65
N LEU A 13 28.46 20.85 6.99
CA LEU A 13 27.61 21.88 7.58
C LEU A 13 26.28 21.86 6.84
N VAL A 14 25.20 21.60 7.58
CA VAL A 14 23.83 21.69 7.08
C VAL A 14 23.16 22.83 7.81
N SER A 15 22.54 23.74 7.07
CA SER A 15 21.74 24.85 7.60
C SER A 15 20.28 24.67 7.23
N HIS A 16 19.39 25.23 8.04
CA HIS A 16 17.96 25.29 7.76
C HIS A 16 17.46 26.74 7.84
N GLY A 17 16.36 27.03 7.14
CA GLY A 17 15.66 28.30 7.23
C GLY A 17 14.91 28.46 8.55
N PHE A 18 14.28 29.62 8.70
CA PHE A 18 13.45 29.94 9.86
C PHE A 18 12.04 29.38 9.70
N VAL A 19 11.42 29.05 10.83
CA VAL A 19 9.98 28.77 10.88
C VAL A 19 9.23 30.09 10.97
N VAL A 20 8.29 30.30 10.07
CA VAL A 20 7.42 31.47 9.97
C VAL A 20 5.96 31.04 10.12
N ASP A 21 5.05 31.99 10.40
CA ASP A 21 3.64 31.68 10.53
C ASP A 21 3.01 31.20 9.21
N GLY A 22 1.74 30.79 9.24
CA GLY A 22 1.00 30.34 8.04
C GLY A 22 0.92 31.37 6.91
N LYS A 23 1.11 32.66 7.20
CA LYS A 23 1.13 33.75 6.22
C LYS A 23 2.54 34.07 5.72
N GLY A 24 3.58 33.44 6.29
CA GLY A 24 4.98 33.68 5.97
C GLY A 24 5.60 34.86 6.73
N ALA A 25 4.92 35.38 7.76
CA ALA A 25 5.45 36.44 8.59
C ALA A 25 6.28 35.89 9.75
N LYS A 26 7.30 36.64 10.17
CA LYS A 26 8.10 36.30 11.35
C LYS A 26 7.19 36.19 12.57
N MET A 27 7.33 35.10 13.31
CA MET A 27 6.57 34.90 14.54
C MET A 27 7.02 35.89 15.63
N SER A 28 6.07 36.53 16.31
CA SER A 28 6.34 37.39 17.46
C SER A 28 5.18 37.36 18.46
N LYS A 29 5.53 37.37 19.75
CA LYS A 29 4.53 37.35 20.84
C LYS A 29 3.58 38.55 20.78
N SER A 30 4.07 39.72 20.35
CA SER A 30 3.26 40.94 20.23
C SER A 30 2.23 40.90 19.09
N VAL A 31 2.51 40.17 18.01
CA VAL A 31 1.56 39.99 16.90
C VAL A 31 0.58 38.84 17.18
N GLY A 32 0.87 37.98 18.14
CA GLY A 32 0.01 36.86 18.53
C GLY A 32 0.01 35.70 17.53
N ASN A 33 0.99 35.64 16.63
CA ASN A 33 1.14 34.62 15.59
C ASN A 33 2.19 33.54 15.92
N VAL A 34 2.57 33.42 17.19
CA VAL A 34 3.53 32.39 17.64
C VAL A 34 2.81 31.05 17.72
N VAL A 35 3.40 30.03 17.11
CA VAL A 35 2.97 28.64 17.26
C VAL A 35 3.89 27.97 18.29
N ASP A 36 3.33 27.59 19.45
CA ASP A 36 4.09 26.93 20.51
C ASP A 36 4.25 25.44 20.20
N PRO A 37 5.49 24.91 20.11
CA PRO A 37 5.73 23.49 19.91
C PRO A 37 5.05 22.62 20.97
N LEU A 38 5.01 23.05 22.24
CA LEU A 38 4.39 22.25 23.33
C LEU A 38 2.87 22.12 23.11
N GLN A 39 2.23 23.18 22.65
CA GLN A 39 0.80 23.13 22.31
C GLN A 39 0.53 22.18 21.14
N ILE A 40 1.43 22.14 20.14
CA ILE A 40 1.33 21.15 19.04
C ILE A 40 1.47 19.73 19.61
N LEU A 41 2.44 19.49 20.49
CA LEU A 41 2.66 18.17 21.09
C LEU A 41 1.43 17.70 21.88
N GLU A 42 0.79 18.59 22.63
CA GLU A 42 -0.44 18.28 23.39
C GLU A 42 -1.63 18.01 22.48
N THR A 43 -1.77 18.73 21.36
CA THR A 43 -2.96 18.67 20.50
C THR A 43 -2.86 17.60 19.42
N HIS A 44 -1.70 17.46 18.79
CA HIS A 44 -1.47 16.61 17.63
C HIS A 44 -0.51 15.45 17.90
N GLY A 45 0.39 15.57 18.89
CA GLY A 45 1.40 14.57 19.21
C GLY A 45 2.75 14.81 18.53
N ALA A 46 3.81 14.18 19.07
CA ALA A 46 5.18 14.37 18.61
C ALA A 46 5.42 13.93 17.17
N ASP A 47 4.86 12.79 16.78
CA ASP A 47 5.05 12.23 15.43
C ASP A 47 4.44 13.11 14.34
N ILE A 48 3.35 13.82 14.62
CA ILE A 48 2.78 14.79 13.67
C ILE A 48 3.73 15.96 13.43
N LEU A 49 4.32 16.52 14.49
CA LEU A 49 5.28 17.60 14.35
C LEU A 49 6.54 17.13 13.58
N ARG A 50 7.01 15.90 13.84
CA ARG A 50 8.14 15.31 13.09
C ARG A 50 7.81 15.09 11.62
N LEU A 51 6.59 14.65 11.30
CA LEU A 51 6.14 14.51 9.92
C LEU A 51 6.03 15.86 9.21
N TRP A 52 5.59 16.91 9.91
CA TRP A 52 5.63 18.25 9.35
C TRP A 52 7.06 18.64 8.98
N VAL A 53 8.04 18.44 9.89
CA VAL A 53 9.47 18.67 9.61
C VAL A 53 9.95 17.83 8.43
N ALA A 54 9.54 16.57 8.33
CA ALA A 54 9.91 15.70 7.22
C ALA A 54 9.31 16.16 5.89
N SER A 55 8.17 16.85 5.89
CA SER A 55 7.46 17.27 4.67
C SER A 55 7.84 18.64 4.12
N ILE A 56 8.77 19.36 4.76
CA ILE A 56 9.15 20.74 4.38
C ILE A 56 10.51 20.83 3.71
N ASP A 57 10.69 21.86 2.89
CA ASP A 57 12.00 22.21 2.33
C ASP A 57 12.72 23.02 3.38
N TYR A 58 13.47 22.33 4.23
CA TYR A 58 14.13 22.96 5.37
C TYR A 58 15.22 23.94 4.94
N GLN A 59 15.67 23.96 3.67
CA GLN A 59 16.70 24.90 3.22
C GLN A 59 16.16 26.33 3.08
N ALA A 60 14.84 26.47 2.91
CA ALA A 60 14.13 27.74 2.87
C ALA A 60 13.40 28.03 4.20
N ASP A 61 12.87 29.25 4.33
CA ASP A 61 11.93 29.56 5.41
C ASP A 61 10.63 28.77 5.21
N THR A 62 10.12 28.17 6.28
CA THR A 62 9.00 27.22 6.23
C THR A 62 7.84 27.66 7.08
N LYS A 63 6.63 27.45 6.55
CA LYS A 63 5.39 27.89 7.20
C LYS A 63 4.86 26.82 8.14
N ILE A 64 4.34 27.26 9.28
CA ILE A 64 3.57 26.41 10.19
C ILE A 64 2.26 27.09 10.57
N SER A 65 1.19 26.31 10.55
CA SER A 65 -0.15 26.73 11.00
C SER A 65 -0.97 25.49 11.37
N ASP A 66 -2.06 25.69 12.11
CA ASP A 66 -2.96 24.60 12.48
C ASP A 66 -3.55 23.87 11.26
N ASP A 67 -3.86 24.60 10.17
CA ASP A 67 -4.37 23.99 8.94
C ASP A 67 -3.31 23.12 8.24
N ILE A 68 -2.04 23.55 8.24
CA ILE A 68 -0.92 22.73 7.73
C ILE A 68 -0.78 21.47 8.60
N LEU A 69 -0.83 21.60 9.93
CA LEU A 69 -0.73 20.46 10.84
C LEU A 69 -1.90 19.49 10.69
N LYS A 70 -3.12 19.97 10.43
CA LYS A 70 -4.27 19.11 10.08
C LYS A 70 -4.01 18.31 8.81
N GLN A 71 -3.46 18.93 7.77
CA GLN A 71 -3.11 18.22 6.54
C GLN A 71 -2.03 17.14 6.79
N VAL A 72 -1.03 17.44 7.60
CA VAL A 72 -0.01 16.45 8.02
C VAL A 72 -0.66 15.32 8.83
N SER A 73 -1.61 15.63 9.71
CA SER A 73 -2.40 14.64 10.44
C SER A 73 -3.22 13.73 9.53
N GLU A 74 -3.77 14.23 8.41
CA GLU A 74 -4.42 13.37 7.41
C GLU A 74 -3.45 12.38 6.76
N ASN A 75 -2.23 12.84 6.39
CA ASN A 75 -1.20 11.98 5.85
C ASN A 75 -0.76 10.91 6.85
N TYR A 76 -0.57 11.31 8.12
CA TYR A 76 -0.30 10.37 9.21
C TYR A 76 -1.39 9.31 9.35
N ARG A 77 -2.67 9.69 9.34
CA ARG A 77 -3.79 8.73 9.44
C ARG A 77 -3.78 7.73 8.29
N LYS A 78 -3.47 8.17 7.07
CA LYS A 78 -3.32 7.25 5.92
C LYS A 78 -2.21 6.24 6.17
N ILE A 79 -1.02 6.70 6.58
CA ILE A 79 0.11 5.82 6.93
C ILE A 79 -0.30 4.83 8.02
N ARG A 80 -0.85 5.31 9.15
CA ARG A 80 -1.25 4.47 10.27
C ARG A 80 -2.32 3.45 9.89
N ASN A 81 -3.32 3.83 9.09
CA ASN A 81 -4.38 2.93 8.64
C ASN A 81 -3.83 1.81 7.74
N THR A 82 -2.92 2.14 6.83
CA THR A 82 -2.26 1.14 5.99
C THR A 82 -1.41 0.19 6.83
N LEU A 83 -0.58 0.69 7.74
CA LEU A 83 0.23 -0.14 8.63
C LEU A 83 -0.64 -1.03 9.54
N LYS A 84 -1.74 -0.49 10.07
CA LYS A 84 -2.73 -1.25 10.83
C LYS A 84 -3.35 -2.39 10.00
N PHE A 85 -3.67 -2.14 8.73
CA PHE A 85 -4.16 -3.17 7.82
C PHE A 85 -3.10 -4.26 7.62
N LEU A 86 -1.85 -3.89 7.36
CA LEU A 86 -0.75 -4.84 7.15
C LEU A 86 -0.57 -5.75 8.36
N VAL A 87 -0.38 -5.18 9.57
CA VAL A 87 -0.15 -5.98 10.79
C VAL A 87 -1.39 -6.81 11.15
N GLY A 88 -2.60 -6.27 10.97
CA GLY A 88 -3.84 -6.98 11.28
C GLY A 88 -4.06 -8.22 10.41
N ASN A 89 -3.58 -8.21 9.16
CA ASN A 89 -3.71 -9.34 8.24
C ASN A 89 -2.58 -10.39 8.40
N LEU A 90 -1.64 -10.17 9.32
CA LEU A 90 -0.68 -11.19 9.75
C LEU A 90 -1.19 -12.00 10.95
N SER A 91 -2.24 -11.55 11.65
CA SER A 91 -2.94 -12.37 12.65
C SER A 91 -4.04 -13.20 12.00
N ASN A 92 -4.24 -14.43 12.49
CA ASN A 92 -5.35 -15.31 12.10
C ASN A 92 -6.50 -15.31 13.13
N GLY A 93 -6.59 -14.28 13.97
CA GLY A 93 -7.70 -14.10 14.93
C GLY A 93 -7.30 -14.16 16.39
N SER A 94 -6.08 -14.61 16.70
CA SER A 94 -5.48 -14.50 18.04
C SER A 94 -4.02 -14.07 17.97
N GLU A 95 -3.41 -13.82 19.13
CA GLU A 95 -2.00 -13.45 19.23
C GLU A 95 -1.09 -14.68 19.07
N GLU A 96 -1.58 -15.87 19.43
CA GLU A 96 -0.89 -17.14 19.29
C GLU A 96 -0.96 -17.72 17.86
N ASP A 97 -2.08 -17.51 17.15
CA ASP A 97 -2.23 -17.89 15.74
C ASP A 97 -1.91 -16.69 14.83
N ARG A 98 -0.61 -16.39 14.71
CA ARG A 98 -0.07 -15.35 13.82
C ARG A 98 0.87 -15.95 12.79
N PHE A 99 1.04 -15.25 11.68
CA PHE A 99 2.02 -15.58 10.65
C PHE A 99 3.42 -15.72 11.26
N ASP A 100 4.00 -16.91 11.13
CA ASP A 100 5.35 -17.19 11.57
C ASP A 100 6.31 -17.12 10.37
N PRO A 101 7.19 -16.12 10.30
CA PRO A 101 8.10 -15.95 9.16
C PRO A 101 9.05 -17.15 8.96
N SER A 102 9.28 -17.98 9.99
CA SER A 102 10.17 -19.14 9.89
C SER A 102 9.53 -20.36 9.20
N SER A 103 8.20 -20.47 9.24
CA SER A 103 7.46 -21.64 8.76
C SER A 103 6.43 -21.31 7.67
N ASP A 104 5.86 -20.10 7.70
CA ASP A 104 4.78 -19.68 6.81
C ASP A 104 5.26 -18.91 5.57
N THR A 105 6.54 -18.49 5.54
CA THR A 105 7.11 -17.76 4.41
C THR A 105 7.24 -18.64 3.17
N VAL A 106 6.76 -18.15 2.04
CA VAL A 106 6.90 -18.80 0.73
C VAL A 106 7.83 -18.02 -0.20
N SER A 107 8.31 -18.68 -1.26
CA SER A 107 9.27 -18.14 -2.23
C SER A 107 8.73 -17.97 -3.65
N GLU A 108 7.59 -18.58 -3.96
CA GLU A 108 6.92 -18.47 -5.25
C GLU A 108 5.77 -17.48 -5.13
N PHE A 109 5.63 -16.57 -6.08
CA PHE A 109 4.76 -15.40 -5.99
C PHE A 109 4.03 -15.17 -7.31
N GLU A 110 2.80 -14.64 -7.23
CA GLU A 110 2.09 -14.16 -8.41
C GLU A 110 2.73 -12.88 -8.96
N LEU A 111 2.45 -12.54 -10.21
CA LEU A 111 3.07 -11.40 -10.88
C LEU A 111 2.88 -10.07 -10.11
N ILE A 112 1.70 -9.85 -9.52
CA ILE A 112 1.42 -8.65 -8.73
C ILE A 112 2.25 -8.60 -7.44
N ASP A 113 2.46 -9.75 -6.79
CA ASP A 113 3.26 -9.84 -5.58
C ASP A 113 4.74 -9.53 -5.89
N LEU A 114 5.26 -10.11 -6.99
CA LEU A 114 6.61 -9.83 -7.49
C LEU A 114 6.79 -8.35 -7.81
N TYR A 115 5.80 -7.74 -8.48
CA TYR A 115 5.81 -6.30 -8.75
C TYR A 115 5.92 -5.49 -7.46
N VAL A 116 5.11 -5.78 -6.45
CA VAL A 116 5.14 -5.05 -5.17
C VAL A 116 6.47 -5.22 -4.43
N LEU A 117 7.07 -6.41 -4.50
CA LEU A 117 8.39 -6.66 -3.93
C LEU A 117 9.50 -5.86 -4.65
N GLU A 118 9.48 -5.81 -5.99
CA GLU A 118 10.44 -5.00 -6.75
C GLU A 118 10.23 -3.50 -6.54
N ARG A 119 8.96 -3.06 -6.41
CA ARG A 119 8.64 -1.69 -6.03
C ARG A 119 9.15 -1.33 -4.65
N LEU A 120 9.02 -2.22 -3.67
CA LEU A 120 9.54 -2.03 -2.32
C LEU A 120 11.07 -1.81 -2.34
N LYS A 121 11.80 -2.58 -3.15
CA LYS A 121 13.25 -2.40 -3.34
C LYS A 121 13.59 -1.04 -3.95
N GLU A 122 12.93 -0.65 -5.04
CA GLU A 122 13.15 0.65 -5.70
C GLU A 122 12.84 1.82 -4.75
N VAL A 123 11.74 1.73 -3.99
CA VAL A 123 11.35 2.72 -2.97
C VAL A 123 12.38 2.80 -1.86
N SER A 124 12.85 1.66 -1.35
CA SER A 124 13.89 1.60 -0.32
C SER A 124 15.20 2.23 -0.81
N ASN A 125 15.67 1.87 -2.01
CA ASN A 125 16.88 2.44 -2.60
C ASN A 125 16.75 3.97 -2.77
N THR A 126 15.64 4.43 -3.33
CA THR A 126 15.38 5.87 -3.55
C THR A 126 15.31 6.63 -2.23
N TYR A 127 14.69 6.05 -1.21
CA TYR A 127 14.66 6.61 0.15
C TYR A 127 16.08 6.76 0.72
N LEU A 128 16.92 5.73 0.60
CA LEU A 128 18.28 5.77 1.14
C LEU A 128 19.12 6.81 0.40
N ASP A 129 18.96 6.94 -0.92
CA ASP A 129 19.62 7.98 -1.71
C ASP A 129 19.19 9.39 -1.27
N HIS A 130 17.92 9.58 -0.94
CA HIS A 130 17.45 10.83 -0.35
C HIS A 130 18.09 11.10 1.02
N PHE A 131 18.17 10.10 1.90
CA PHE A 131 18.80 10.25 3.21
C PHE A 131 20.29 10.57 3.13
N ASP A 132 21.02 9.92 2.22
CA ASP A 132 22.45 10.17 1.99
C ASP A 132 22.72 11.63 1.53
N ASN A 133 21.72 12.26 0.90
CA ASN A 133 21.78 13.65 0.43
C ASN A 133 21.02 14.64 1.31
N TYR A 134 20.63 14.24 2.53
CA TYR A 134 19.82 15.04 3.47
C TYR A 134 18.47 15.52 2.89
N ASN A 135 17.94 14.88 1.85
CA ASN A 135 16.65 15.21 1.26
C ASN A 135 15.49 14.50 1.99
N PHE A 136 15.21 14.91 3.22
CA PHE A 136 14.17 14.29 4.05
C PHE A 136 12.76 14.40 3.45
N MET A 137 12.46 15.51 2.76
CA MET A 137 11.20 15.70 2.04
C MET A 137 11.02 14.68 0.93
N GLY A 138 12.05 14.48 0.10
CA GLY A 138 12.04 13.47 -0.94
C GLY A 138 11.82 12.07 -0.35
N ALA A 139 12.57 11.72 0.70
CA ALA A 139 12.43 10.44 1.38
C ALA A 139 11.00 10.22 1.92
N PHE A 140 10.42 11.22 2.60
CA PHE A 140 9.06 11.14 3.13
C PHE A 140 8.01 11.00 2.02
N HIS A 141 8.09 11.80 0.95
CA HIS A 141 7.14 11.72 -0.15
C HIS A 141 7.24 10.41 -0.94
N THR A 142 8.44 9.87 -1.11
CA THR A 142 8.64 8.56 -1.74
C THR A 142 7.89 7.47 -0.99
N ILE A 143 7.99 7.41 0.35
CA ILE A 143 7.24 6.45 1.16
C ILE A 143 5.74 6.74 1.14
N LEU A 144 5.34 8.00 1.34
CA LEU A 144 3.92 8.38 1.42
C LEU A 144 3.19 8.02 0.12
N ASN A 145 3.80 8.29 -1.04
CA ASN A 145 3.23 7.95 -2.33
C ASN A 145 3.12 6.43 -2.51
N PHE A 146 4.16 5.67 -2.15
CA PHE A 146 4.11 4.21 -2.21
C PHE A 146 2.99 3.62 -1.35
N ILE A 147 2.86 4.08 -0.10
CA ILE A 147 1.80 3.64 0.82
C ILE A 147 0.40 3.97 0.30
N THR A 148 0.20 5.20 -0.18
CA THR A 148 -1.15 5.70 -0.50
C THR A 148 -1.62 5.29 -1.89
N ILE A 149 -0.74 5.29 -2.88
CA ILE A 149 -1.08 5.01 -4.27
C ILE A 149 -0.90 3.52 -4.55
N GLU A 150 0.30 2.98 -4.36
CA GLU A 150 0.62 1.63 -4.82
C GLU A 150 0.11 0.54 -3.87
N LEU A 151 0.30 0.70 -2.56
CA LEU A 151 -0.21 -0.28 -1.61
C LEU A 151 -1.71 -0.15 -1.43
N SER A 152 -2.20 1.00 -0.97
CA SER A 152 -3.60 1.13 -0.56
C SER A 152 -4.61 1.04 -1.70
N SER A 153 -4.32 1.59 -2.89
CA SER A 153 -5.31 1.69 -3.98
C SER A 153 -5.24 0.54 -4.99
N LEU A 154 -4.16 -0.23 -4.96
CA LEU A 154 -3.94 -1.35 -5.87
C LEU A 154 -3.77 -2.66 -5.09
N TYR A 155 -2.61 -2.87 -4.45
CA TYR A 155 -2.26 -4.19 -3.93
C TYR A 155 -3.16 -4.64 -2.79
N LEU A 156 -3.37 -3.79 -1.77
CA LEU A 156 -4.16 -4.14 -0.59
C LEU A 156 -5.65 -4.24 -0.88
N ASP A 157 -6.14 -3.60 -1.94
CA ASP A 157 -7.54 -3.72 -2.34
C ASP A 157 -7.80 -5.07 -3.02
N ILE A 158 -6.90 -5.48 -3.91
CA ILE A 158 -6.91 -6.82 -4.54
C ILE A 158 -6.71 -7.91 -3.48
N ALA A 159 -5.79 -7.70 -2.54
CA ALA A 159 -5.45 -8.67 -1.50
C ALA A 159 -6.60 -8.99 -0.54
N LYS A 160 -7.62 -8.14 -0.39
CA LYS A 160 -8.75 -8.38 0.53
C LYS A 160 -9.53 -9.65 0.17
N ASP A 161 -9.79 -9.89 -1.12
CA ASP A 161 -10.48 -11.10 -1.56
C ASP A 161 -9.70 -12.35 -1.11
N ILE A 162 -8.37 -12.31 -1.25
CA ILE A 162 -7.48 -13.40 -0.88
C ILE A 162 -7.44 -13.57 0.65
N LEU A 163 -7.11 -12.50 1.38
CA LEU A 163 -6.88 -12.53 2.83
C LEU A 163 -8.14 -12.91 3.61
N TYR A 164 -9.32 -12.52 3.13
CA TYR A 164 -10.59 -12.73 3.82
C TYR A 164 -11.33 -13.99 3.37
N CYS A 165 -11.12 -14.43 2.12
CA CYS A 165 -11.88 -15.56 1.58
C CYS A 165 -11.08 -16.86 1.52
N GLU A 166 -9.76 -16.84 1.37
CA GLU A 166 -8.99 -18.07 1.36
C GLU A 166 -8.81 -18.66 2.77
N THR A 167 -8.50 -19.96 2.85
CA THR A 167 -8.17 -20.61 4.12
C THR A 167 -6.82 -20.13 4.65
N LYS A 168 -6.60 -20.28 5.95
CA LYS A 168 -5.33 -19.88 6.60
C LYS A 168 -4.11 -20.61 6.04
N GLU A 169 -4.28 -21.83 5.54
CA GLU A 169 -3.23 -22.67 4.96
C GLU A 169 -3.11 -22.55 3.43
N SER A 170 -3.99 -21.81 2.76
CA SER A 170 -3.92 -21.68 1.31
C SER A 170 -2.61 -21.03 0.85
N LEU A 171 -2.03 -21.58 -0.23
CA LEU A 171 -0.79 -21.05 -0.80
C LEU A 171 -0.93 -19.57 -1.17
N ARG A 172 -2.02 -19.18 -1.85
CA ARG A 172 -2.24 -17.79 -2.27
C ARG A 172 -2.30 -16.83 -1.08
N ARG A 173 -2.93 -17.21 0.03
CA ARG A 173 -2.92 -16.38 1.25
C ARG A 173 -1.53 -16.27 1.85
N ARG A 174 -0.77 -17.36 1.91
CA ARG A 174 0.63 -17.35 2.40
C ARG A 174 1.56 -16.51 1.53
N GLN A 175 1.37 -16.50 0.22
CA GLN A 175 2.07 -15.60 -0.70
C GLN A 175 1.83 -14.14 -0.34
N VAL A 176 0.56 -13.73 -0.23
CA VAL A 176 0.19 -12.35 0.12
C VAL A 176 0.71 -11.99 1.52
N GLN A 177 0.58 -12.88 2.51
CA GLN A 177 1.11 -12.63 3.86
C GLN A 177 2.64 -12.51 3.88
N SER A 178 3.36 -13.31 3.09
CA SER A 178 4.82 -13.19 2.95
C SER A 178 5.24 -11.84 2.38
N VAL A 179 4.49 -11.30 1.42
CA VAL A 179 4.70 -9.94 0.90
C VAL A 179 4.38 -8.88 1.96
N ILE A 180 3.25 -9.02 2.66
CA ILE A 180 2.85 -8.10 3.74
C ILE A 180 3.90 -8.07 4.85
N TYR A 181 4.45 -9.22 5.23
CA TYR A 181 5.51 -9.29 6.23
C TYR A 181 6.75 -8.49 5.80
N LYS A 182 7.22 -8.70 4.56
CA LYS A 182 8.37 -7.97 4.00
C LYS A 182 8.11 -6.46 3.88
N LEU A 183 6.90 -6.08 3.44
CA LEU A 183 6.46 -4.69 3.40
C LEU A 183 6.50 -4.06 4.80
N LEU A 184 5.94 -4.73 5.80
CA LEU A 184 5.82 -4.21 7.15
C LEU A 184 7.19 -4.05 7.82
N ASP A 185 8.07 -5.06 7.76
CA ASP A 185 9.44 -4.96 8.28
C ASP A 185 10.21 -3.79 7.64
N THR A 186 10.16 -3.68 6.31
CA THR A 186 10.85 -2.61 5.58
C THR A 186 10.27 -1.24 5.92
N LEU A 187 8.94 -1.09 5.89
CA LEU A 187 8.27 0.18 6.16
C LEU A 187 8.49 0.64 7.60
N ILE A 188 8.54 -0.26 8.59
CA ILE A 188 8.88 0.08 9.97
C ILE A 188 10.26 0.73 10.02
N ARG A 189 11.29 0.09 9.46
CA ARG A 189 12.67 0.62 9.43
C ARG A 189 12.75 1.98 8.74
N LEU A 190 12.07 2.13 7.59
CA LEU A 190 12.08 3.36 6.81
C LEU A 190 11.27 4.50 7.45
N LEU A 191 10.25 4.20 8.25
CA LEU A 191 9.42 5.22 8.91
C LEU A 191 9.92 5.59 10.32
N THR A 192 10.73 4.76 10.97
CA THR A 192 11.27 5.03 12.31
C THR A 192 11.96 6.39 12.44
N PRO A 193 12.77 6.88 11.47
CA PRO A 193 13.36 8.21 11.58
C PRO A 193 12.33 9.34 11.62
N PHE A 194 11.14 9.13 11.06
CA PHE A 194 10.09 10.13 10.98
C PHE A 194 9.08 10.03 12.12
N ILE A 195 8.56 8.83 12.40
CA ILE A 195 7.48 8.58 13.37
C ILE A 195 7.84 7.47 14.37
N PRO A 196 8.90 7.67 15.18
CA PRO A 196 9.47 6.62 16.02
C PRO A 196 8.50 6.07 17.07
N HIS A 197 7.63 6.91 17.65
CA HIS A 197 6.69 6.46 18.68
C HIS A 197 5.66 5.50 18.08
N THR A 198 5.14 5.85 16.90
CA THR A 198 4.20 5.01 16.16
C THR A 198 4.86 3.71 15.69
N MET A 199 6.13 3.76 15.27
CA MET A 199 6.86 2.56 14.86
C MET A 199 7.16 1.64 16.04
N ASP A 200 7.53 2.17 17.20
CA ASP A 200 7.73 1.35 18.41
C ASP A 200 6.42 0.70 18.89
N GLU A 201 5.31 1.44 18.85
CA GLU A 201 3.96 0.90 19.13
C GLU A 201 3.59 -0.22 18.16
N LEU A 202 3.76 0.01 16.86
CA LEU A 202 3.43 -0.97 15.82
C LEU A 202 4.33 -2.20 15.91
N TYR A 203 5.63 -1.99 16.13
CA TYR A 203 6.62 -3.06 16.17
C TYR A 203 6.24 -4.07 17.22
N ALA A 204 5.83 -3.66 18.43
CA ALA A 204 5.38 -4.56 19.50
C ALA A 204 4.25 -5.55 19.11
N HIS A 205 3.47 -5.24 18.07
CA HIS A 205 2.42 -6.10 17.52
C HIS A 205 2.86 -6.95 16.32
N PHE A 206 4.07 -6.71 15.81
CA PHE A 206 4.66 -7.40 14.67
C PHE A 206 5.80 -8.34 15.10
N ASP A 207 6.74 -7.82 15.89
CA ASP A 207 7.88 -8.51 16.50
C ASP A 207 8.18 -7.84 17.87
N ASN A 208 9.09 -8.36 18.67
CA ASN A 208 9.57 -7.69 19.88
C ASN A 208 11.03 -8.04 20.21
N SER A 209 11.76 -8.51 19.20
CA SER A 209 13.18 -8.90 19.30
C SER A 209 14.12 -7.79 19.79
N VAL A 210 13.72 -6.52 19.62
CA VAL A 210 14.42 -5.34 20.14
C VAL A 210 13.47 -4.42 20.89
N ILE A 211 14.00 -3.66 21.86
CA ILE A 211 13.21 -2.76 22.73
C ILE A 211 12.71 -1.50 22.02
N SER A 212 13.35 -1.11 20.91
CA SER A 212 12.94 0.05 20.11
C SER A 212 13.38 -0.16 18.67
N THR A 213 12.54 0.27 17.73
CA THR A 213 12.80 0.24 16.30
C THR A 213 14.02 1.10 15.91
N ALA A 214 14.42 2.04 16.76
CA ALA A 214 15.66 2.81 16.57
C ALA A 214 16.94 1.95 16.63
N LEU A 215 16.86 0.71 17.10
CA LEU A 215 17.96 -0.25 17.12
C LEU A 215 17.99 -1.16 15.89
N LEU A 216 17.00 -1.06 15.00
CA LEU A 216 16.94 -1.82 13.76
C LEU A 216 17.89 -1.21 12.74
N ASP A 217 18.61 -2.07 12.03
CA ASP A 217 19.38 -1.65 10.86
C ASP A 217 18.45 -1.18 9.74
N MET A 218 18.91 -0.17 8.99
CA MET A 218 18.25 0.24 7.76
C MET A 218 18.27 -0.90 6.73
N PRO A 219 17.27 -1.00 5.84
CA PRO A 219 17.30 -1.95 4.75
C PRO A 219 18.57 -1.78 3.90
N VAL A 220 19.11 -2.89 3.41
CA VAL A 220 20.25 -2.86 2.48
C VAL A 220 19.73 -2.60 1.07
N ARG A 221 20.47 -1.82 0.29
CA ARG A 221 20.15 -1.59 -1.13
C ARG A 221 20.21 -2.91 -1.90
N ASP A 222 19.22 -3.13 -2.75
CA ASP A 222 19.10 -4.34 -3.55
C ASP A 222 18.95 -4.03 -5.04
N SER A 223 19.32 -4.97 -5.90
CA SER A 223 19.05 -4.86 -7.34
C SER A 223 17.54 -4.94 -7.60
N VAL A 224 17.07 -4.05 -8.47
CA VAL A 224 15.68 -3.94 -8.87
C VAL A 224 15.51 -4.52 -10.26
N ASP A 225 14.53 -5.39 -10.45
CA ASP A 225 14.09 -5.82 -11.78
C ASP A 225 13.24 -4.71 -12.43
N THR A 226 13.93 -3.82 -13.15
CA THR A 226 13.28 -2.70 -13.84
C THR A 226 12.42 -3.13 -15.02
N GLU A 227 12.69 -4.30 -15.61
CA GLU A 227 11.89 -4.85 -16.71
C GLU A 227 10.53 -5.31 -16.18
N LEU A 228 10.52 -6.05 -15.08
CA LEU A 228 9.27 -6.46 -14.41
C LEU A 228 8.42 -5.24 -14.00
N ILE A 229 9.04 -4.20 -13.43
CA ILE A 229 8.33 -2.95 -13.11
C ILE A 229 7.77 -2.29 -14.38
N SER A 230 8.54 -2.24 -15.47
CA SER A 230 8.10 -1.65 -16.73
C SER A 230 6.95 -2.43 -17.37
N ASP A 231 7.00 -3.74 -17.33
CA ASP A 231 5.95 -4.62 -17.85
C ASP A 231 4.68 -4.46 -17.02
N PHE A 232 4.79 -4.45 -15.69
CA PHE A 232 3.62 -4.28 -14.83
C PHE A 232 2.98 -2.90 -14.96
N LYS A 233 3.74 -1.85 -15.28
CA LYS A 233 3.19 -0.52 -15.62
C LYS A 233 2.23 -0.57 -16.81
N LEU A 234 2.43 -1.48 -17.76
CA LEU A 234 1.46 -1.70 -18.85
C LEU A 234 0.11 -2.19 -18.29
N LEU A 235 0.15 -3.11 -17.32
CA LEU A 235 -1.05 -3.60 -16.64
C LEU A 235 -1.75 -2.53 -15.80
N ILE A 236 -0.99 -1.64 -15.16
CA ILE A 236 -1.57 -0.50 -14.42
C ILE A 236 -2.33 0.41 -15.38
N ASN A 237 -1.75 0.77 -16.53
CA ASN A 237 -2.43 1.59 -17.53
C ASN A 237 -3.69 0.90 -18.09
N LEU A 238 -3.61 -0.42 -18.29
CA LEU A 238 -4.77 -1.24 -18.66
C LEU A 238 -5.87 -1.20 -17.60
N ARG A 239 -5.49 -1.33 -16.32
CA ARG A 239 -6.40 -1.24 -15.18
C ARG A 239 -7.09 0.11 -15.09
N ASP A 240 -6.38 1.21 -15.34
CA ASP A 240 -6.97 2.55 -15.33
C ASP A 240 -8.09 2.70 -16.38
N ASP A 241 -7.88 2.15 -17.59
CA ASP A 241 -8.90 2.14 -18.65
C ASP A 241 -10.11 1.27 -18.27
N VAL A 242 -9.88 0.08 -17.68
CA VAL A 242 -10.97 -0.81 -17.23
C VAL A 242 -11.76 -0.19 -16.08
N LEU A 243 -11.09 0.39 -15.08
CA LEU A 243 -11.75 1.07 -13.97
C LEU A 243 -12.58 2.26 -14.44
N LYS A 244 -12.07 3.03 -15.41
CA LYS A 244 -12.83 4.12 -16.03
C LYS A 244 -14.10 3.61 -16.71
N ALA A 245 -14.01 2.50 -17.45
CA ALA A 245 -15.19 1.88 -18.06
C ALA A 245 -16.20 1.38 -17.02
N ILE A 246 -15.73 0.82 -15.90
CA ILE A 246 -16.59 0.41 -14.78
C ILE A 246 -17.29 1.62 -14.17
N GLU A 247 -16.58 2.72 -13.93
CA GLU A 247 -17.19 3.95 -13.39
C GLU A 247 -18.22 4.55 -14.35
N GLU A 248 -17.98 4.51 -15.67
CA GLU A 248 -19.00 4.90 -16.68
C GLU A 248 -20.24 4.00 -16.62
N ALA A 249 -20.05 2.68 -16.42
CA ALA A 249 -21.14 1.73 -16.26
C ALA A 249 -21.92 1.93 -14.95
N ARG A 250 -21.25 2.32 -13.85
CA ARG A 250 -21.90 2.68 -12.58
C ARG A 250 -22.75 3.93 -12.70
N ASN A 251 -22.22 4.97 -13.35
CA ASN A 251 -22.96 6.21 -13.63
C ASN A 251 -24.17 5.99 -14.55
N SER A 252 -24.13 4.95 -15.38
CA SER A 252 -25.21 4.52 -16.25
C SER A 252 -26.13 3.47 -15.60
N GLU A 253 -25.97 3.19 -14.31
CA GLU A 253 -26.76 2.22 -13.51
C GLU A 253 -26.72 0.77 -14.04
N ILE A 254 -25.70 0.39 -14.81
CA ILE A 254 -25.53 -0.98 -15.33
C ILE A 254 -25.07 -1.93 -14.21
N VAL A 255 -24.15 -1.47 -13.36
CA VAL A 255 -23.61 -2.19 -12.21
C VAL A 255 -23.56 -1.27 -10.99
N ARG A 256 -23.70 -1.79 -9.78
CA ARG A 256 -23.60 -0.99 -8.54
C ARG A 256 -22.20 -1.06 -7.93
N SER A 257 -21.52 -2.19 -8.09
CA SER A 257 -20.13 -2.42 -7.66
C SER A 257 -19.33 -3.13 -8.75
N SER A 258 -17.99 -3.02 -8.69
CA SER A 258 -17.11 -3.72 -9.62
C SER A 258 -17.30 -5.24 -9.58
N GLN A 259 -17.57 -5.79 -8.41
CA GLN A 259 -17.81 -7.22 -8.22
C GLN A 259 -19.08 -7.72 -8.93
N GLU A 260 -20.02 -6.85 -9.32
CA GLU A 260 -21.18 -7.25 -10.13
C GLU A 260 -20.88 -7.27 -11.64
N ALA A 261 -19.71 -6.79 -12.06
CA ALA A 261 -19.36 -6.64 -13.46
C ALA A 261 -18.81 -7.93 -14.08
N SER A 262 -19.18 -8.16 -15.34
CA SER A 262 -18.47 -9.01 -16.30
C SER A 262 -17.88 -8.10 -17.38
N ILE A 263 -16.58 -8.27 -17.64
CA ILE A 263 -15.78 -7.44 -18.52
C ILE A 263 -15.43 -8.22 -19.78
N GLU A 264 -15.86 -7.70 -20.93
CA GLU A 264 -15.31 -8.11 -22.23
C GLU A 264 -14.17 -7.16 -22.59
N LEU A 265 -12.98 -7.71 -22.85
CA LEU A 265 -11.74 -6.97 -22.99
C LEU A 265 -11.02 -7.29 -24.31
N GLU A 266 -10.69 -6.26 -25.08
CA GLU A 266 -9.77 -6.35 -26.22
C GLU A 266 -8.55 -5.48 -25.93
N ILE A 267 -7.40 -6.09 -25.65
CA ILE A 267 -6.13 -5.38 -25.41
C ILE A 267 -5.53 -4.98 -26.77
N LYS A 268 -5.18 -3.70 -26.94
CA LYS A 268 -4.72 -3.16 -28.23
C LYS A 268 -3.25 -3.45 -28.53
N ASP A 269 -2.43 -3.49 -27.49
CA ASP A 269 -0.97 -3.63 -27.59
C ASP A 269 -0.56 -5.07 -27.29
N ASP A 270 0.21 -5.68 -28.21
CA ASP A 270 0.62 -7.09 -28.12
C ASP A 270 1.47 -7.36 -26.88
N LYS A 271 2.36 -6.42 -26.51
CA LYS A 271 3.19 -6.57 -25.31
C LYS A 271 2.35 -6.53 -24.04
N THR A 272 1.41 -5.60 -23.94
CA THR A 272 0.47 -5.51 -22.82
C THR A 272 -0.36 -6.79 -22.69
N LYS A 273 -0.79 -7.35 -23.82
CA LYS A 273 -1.52 -8.61 -23.87
C LYS A 273 -0.64 -9.78 -23.39
N GLU A 274 0.59 -9.90 -23.89
CA GLU A 274 1.54 -10.93 -23.46
C GLU A 274 1.76 -10.88 -21.94
N VAL A 275 1.93 -9.68 -21.37
CA VAL A 275 2.11 -9.52 -19.92
C VAL A 275 0.83 -9.88 -19.16
N PHE A 276 -0.34 -9.51 -19.67
CA PHE A 276 -1.63 -9.82 -19.05
C PHE A 276 -1.94 -11.31 -19.06
N ASP A 277 -1.59 -12.01 -20.14
CA ASP A 277 -1.77 -13.45 -20.32
C ASP A 277 -0.89 -14.29 -19.37
N ARG A 278 0.09 -13.68 -18.68
CA ARG A 278 0.84 -14.33 -17.59
C ARG A 278 0.02 -14.50 -16.32
N LEU A 279 -1.05 -13.71 -16.15
CA LEU A 279 -2.00 -13.86 -15.04
C LEU A 279 -2.98 -15.00 -15.37
N SER A 280 -3.21 -15.90 -14.41
CA SER A 280 -4.32 -16.86 -14.53
C SER A 280 -5.66 -16.14 -14.59
N ASP A 281 -6.70 -16.79 -15.14
CA ASP A 281 -8.05 -16.20 -15.24
C ASP A 281 -8.57 -15.66 -13.90
N ILE A 282 -8.28 -16.36 -12.80
CA ILE A 282 -8.66 -15.94 -11.45
C ILE A 282 -7.91 -14.66 -11.04
N GLU A 283 -6.61 -14.58 -11.30
CA GLU A 283 -5.82 -13.39 -11.00
C GLU A 283 -6.18 -12.20 -11.92
N GLN A 284 -6.60 -12.46 -13.17
CA GLN A 284 -7.16 -11.43 -14.06
C GLN A 284 -8.45 -10.83 -13.49
N ASN A 285 -9.37 -11.66 -13.00
CA ASN A 285 -10.61 -11.22 -12.35
C ASN A 285 -10.30 -10.40 -11.08
N ARG A 286 -9.39 -10.89 -10.24
CA ARG A 286 -8.95 -10.22 -9.01
C ARG A 286 -8.27 -8.88 -9.29
N PHE A 287 -7.46 -8.80 -10.33
CA PHE A 287 -6.72 -7.58 -10.68
C PHE A 287 -7.65 -6.39 -10.96
N PHE A 288 -8.78 -6.64 -11.62
CA PHE A 288 -9.83 -5.63 -11.84
C PHE A 288 -10.92 -5.58 -10.77
N ILE A 289 -10.92 -6.52 -9.82
CA ILE A 289 -11.92 -6.65 -8.74
C ILE A 289 -13.33 -6.82 -9.34
N VAL A 290 -13.44 -7.73 -10.31
CA VAL A 290 -14.68 -8.05 -11.03
C VAL A 290 -14.99 -9.54 -10.95
N SER A 291 -16.23 -9.93 -11.28
CA SER A 291 -16.61 -11.35 -11.28
C SER A 291 -16.00 -12.13 -12.43
N GLU A 292 -15.83 -11.49 -13.59
CA GLU A 292 -15.39 -12.18 -14.80
C GLU A 292 -14.71 -11.22 -15.78
N VAL A 293 -13.64 -11.70 -16.40
CA VAL A 293 -12.95 -11.08 -17.52
C VAL A 293 -12.92 -12.07 -18.67
N LYS A 294 -13.35 -11.62 -19.85
CA LYS A 294 -13.33 -12.38 -21.11
C LYS A 294 -12.55 -11.60 -22.15
N GLN A 295 -11.44 -12.17 -22.59
CA GLN A 295 -10.71 -11.61 -23.71
C GLN A 295 -11.43 -11.93 -25.03
N VAL A 296 -11.88 -10.90 -25.74
CA VAL A 296 -12.66 -11.03 -26.99
C VAL A 296 -12.26 -9.94 -27.98
N ASN A 297 -12.58 -10.15 -29.26
CA ASN A 297 -12.49 -9.08 -30.26
C ASN A 297 -13.78 -8.27 -30.24
N LEU A 298 -13.69 -6.98 -29.94
CA LEU A 298 -14.82 -6.07 -29.84
C LEU A 298 -14.96 -5.22 -31.09
N ASP A 299 -16.17 -5.27 -31.67
CA ASP A 299 -16.57 -4.35 -32.74
C ASP A 299 -16.82 -2.93 -32.19
N GLY A 300 -16.42 -1.92 -32.97
CA GLY A 300 -16.68 -0.52 -32.67
C GLY A 300 -15.45 0.31 -32.26
N LEU A 301 -15.66 1.63 -32.17
CA LEU A 301 -14.64 2.60 -31.77
C LEU A 301 -14.64 2.71 -30.24
N ASN A 302 -13.51 2.37 -29.60
CA ASN A 302 -13.33 2.63 -28.18
C ASN A 302 -12.27 3.74 -27.96
N LYS A 303 -12.64 4.74 -27.16
CA LYS A 303 -11.86 5.97 -26.93
C LYS A 303 -10.77 5.82 -25.86
N LEU A 304 -10.66 4.65 -25.24
CA LEU A 304 -9.68 4.34 -24.20
C LEU A 304 -8.29 4.10 -24.79
N SER A 305 -7.25 4.24 -23.97
CA SER A 305 -5.86 4.33 -24.47
C SER A 305 -5.27 2.96 -24.84
N THR A 306 -5.43 1.97 -23.97
CA THR A 306 -4.75 0.67 -24.00
C THR A 306 -5.66 -0.49 -24.43
N ALA A 307 -6.98 -0.36 -24.26
CA ALA A 307 -7.93 -1.45 -24.54
C ALA A 307 -9.27 -0.95 -25.10
N LYS A 308 -10.05 -1.87 -25.64
CA LYS A 308 -11.51 -1.73 -25.73
C LYS A 308 -12.14 -2.52 -24.60
N VAL A 309 -13.04 -1.90 -23.86
CA VAL A 309 -13.71 -2.49 -22.70
C VAL A 309 -15.22 -2.37 -22.90
N ARG A 310 -15.94 -3.48 -22.72
CA ARG A 310 -17.40 -3.49 -22.56
C ARG A 310 -17.73 -4.07 -21.19
N VAL A 311 -18.47 -3.28 -20.41
CA VAL A 311 -18.92 -3.66 -19.07
C VAL A 311 -20.37 -4.10 -19.13
N SER A 312 -20.67 -5.25 -18.54
CA SER A 312 -22.04 -5.77 -18.41
C SER A 312 -22.30 -6.28 -17.00
N TYR A 313 -23.58 -6.41 -16.64
CA TYR A 313 -23.96 -7.02 -15.37
C TYR A 313 -23.78 -8.54 -15.44
N HIS A 314 -23.04 -9.13 -14.50
CA HIS A 314 -22.88 -10.57 -14.44
C HIS A 314 -24.19 -11.24 -14.01
N THR A 315 -24.79 -12.07 -14.87
CA THR A 315 -26.14 -12.63 -14.68
C THR A 315 -26.20 -13.79 -13.67
N GLY A 316 -25.05 -14.23 -13.16
CA GLY A 316 -24.96 -15.27 -12.14
C GLY A 316 -25.52 -14.85 -10.76
N GLU A 317 -25.35 -15.74 -9.79
CA GLU A 317 -25.76 -15.58 -8.40
C GLU A 317 -24.62 -14.97 -7.57
N LYS A 318 -24.96 -14.15 -6.57
CA LYS A 318 -23.97 -13.52 -5.69
C LYS A 318 -23.56 -14.49 -4.59
N CYS A 319 -22.27 -14.70 -4.40
CA CYS A 319 -21.73 -15.39 -3.22
C CYS A 319 -21.78 -14.47 -2.00
N GLU A 320 -22.46 -14.87 -0.93
CA GLU A 320 -22.63 -14.01 0.26
C GLU A 320 -21.36 -13.83 1.09
N ARG A 321 -20.30 -14.62 0.84
CA ARG A 321 -19.01 -14.51 1.53
C ARG A 321 -18.02 -13.61 0.80
N CYS A 322 -17.71 -13.88 -0.47
CA CYS A 322 -16.73 -13.07 -1.23
C CYS A 322 -17.36 -11.94 -2.07
N TRP A 323 -18.69 -11.90 -2.17
CA TRP A 323 -19.48 -10.91 -2.93
C TRP A 323 -19.29 -10.88 -4.45
N ASN A 324 -18.40 -11.72 -4.99
CA ASN A 324 -18.36 -11.99 -6.43
C ASN A 324 -19.57 -12.83 -6.86
N LYS A 325 -19.86 -12.80 -8.16
CA LYS A 325 -20.97 -13.49 -8.80
C LYS A 325 -20.47 -14.68 -9.60
N PHE A 326 -21.22 -15.77 -9.57
CA PHE A 326 -20.84 -17.05 -10.18
C PHE A 326 -22.04 -17.67 -10.89
N THR A 327 -21.80 -18.59 -11.82
CA THR A 327 -22.89 -19.36 -12.41
C THR A 327 -23.50 -20.32 -11.38
N SER A 328 -24.76 -20.73 -11.55
CA SER A 328 -25.42 -21.64 -10.60
C SER A 328 -24.70 -22.98 -10.42
N SER A 329 -23.92 -23.44 -11.41
CA SER A 329 -23.11 -24.66 -11.30
C SER A 329 -21.87 -24.52 -10.42
N GLU A 330 -21.44 -23.30 -10.11
CA GLU A 330 -20.29 -22.99 -9.26
C GLU A 330 -20.71 -22.64 -7.82
N MET A 331 -22.02 -22.65 -7.55
CA MET A 331 -22.61 -22.30 -6.27
C MET A 331 -22.96 -23.55 -5.47
N VAL A 332 -22.70 -23.48 -4.17
CA VAL A 332 -23.16 -24.43 -3.15
C VAL A 332 -23.98 -23.62 -2.15
N ASP A 333 -25.28 -23.87 -2.10
CA ASP A 333 -26.26 -23.06 -1.39
C ASP A 333 -26.19 -21.56 -1.75
N ASN A 334 -25.68 -20.71 -0.85
CA ASN A 334 -25.56 -19.26 -1.03
C ASN A 334 -24.10 -18.77 -1.17
N VAL A 335 -23.15 -19.68 -1.34
CA VAL A 335 -21.72 -19.38 -1.50
C VAL A 335 -21.14 -20.09 -2.72
N CYS A 336 -20.05 -19.55 -3.29
CA CYS A 336 -19.34 -20.24 -4.37
C CYS A 336 -18.50 -21.41 -3.83
N GLN A 337 -18.13 -22.36 -4.70
CA GLN A 337 -17.34 -23.54 -4.32
C GLN A 337 -16.10 -23.19 -3.51
N ARG A 338 -15.30 -22.19 -3.95
CA ARG A 338 -14.13 -21.69 -3.21
C ARG A 338 -14.45 -21.30 -1.77
N CYS A 339 -15.56 -20.59 -1.57
CA CYS A 339 -15.98 -20.16 -0.24
C CYS A 339 -16.56 -21.30 0.58
N ASN A 340 -17.25 -22.25 -0.06
CA ASN A 340 -17.71 -23.47 0.58
C ASN A 340 -16.54 -24.28 1.13
N ASP A 341 -15.51 -24.53 0.30
CA ASP A 341 -14.32 -25.28 0.70
C ASP A 341 -13.62 -24.63 1.90
N ALA A 342 -13.54 -23.29 1.91
CA ALA A 342 -12.99 -22.57 3.04
C ALA A 342 -13.84 -22.70 4.32
N ILE A 343 -15.16 -22.68 4.20
CA ILE A 343 -16.08 -22.86 5.33
C ILE A 343 -15.94 -24.27 5.91
N GLU A 344 -15.91 -25.29 5.06
CA GLU A 344 -15.76 -26.68 5.50
C GLU A 344 -14.41 -26.89 6.20
N TYR A 345 -13.31 -26.34 5.67
CA TYR A 345 -12.00 -26.36 6.35
C TYR A 345 -12.07 -25.80 7.79
N TYR A 346 -12.74 -24.67 8.00
CA TYR A 346 -12.84 -24.08 9.33
C TYR A 346 -13.80 -24.84 10.26
N LYS A 347 -14.84 -25.49 9.73
CA LYS A 347 -15.70 -26.39 10.52
C LYS A 347 -14.91 -27.58 11.02
N GLU A 348 -14.15 -28.25 10.14
CA GLU A 348 -13.30 -29.38 10.51
C GLU A 348 -12.31 -29.02 11.62
N LYS A 349 -11.69 -27.82 11.54
CA LYS A 349 -10.75 -27.34 12.56
C LYS A 349 -11.40 -27.03 13.90
N LEU A 350 -12.64 -26.51 13.91
CA LEU A 350 -13.38 -26.28 15.15
C LEU A 350 -13.78 -27.60 15.81
N ASP A 351 -14.19 -28.59 15.03
CA ASP A 351 -14.53 -29.93 15.53
C ASP A 351 -13.30 -30.69 16.06
N GLU A 352 -12.08 -30.35 15.62
CA GLU A 352 -10.81 -30.89 16.16
C GLU A 352 -10.39 -30.27 17.50
N GLU A 353 -10.91 -29.08 17.83
CA GLU A 353 -10.59 -28.34 19.06
C GLU A 353 -11.56 -28.62 20.23
N GLU A 354 -12.76 -29.16 19.94
CA GLU A 354 -13.74 -29.67 20.93
C GLU A 354 -13.48 -31.12 21.37
#